data_AF-A0A4R8WEL2-F1
#
_entry.id   AF-A0A4R8WEL2-F1
#
_cell.length_a   1.000
_cell.length_b   1.000
_cell.length_c   1.000
_cell.angle_alpha   90.00
_cell.angle_beta   90.00
_cell.angle_gamma   90.00
#
_symmetry.space_group_name_H-M   'P 1'
#
loop_
_entity.id
_entity.type
_entity.pdbx_description
1 polymer ?
#
loop_
_entity_poly.entity_id
_entity_poly.type
_entity_poly.pdbx_seq_one_letter_code
_entity_poly.pdbx_strand_id
1 'polypeptide(L)'
;MTLKTVAGRLETAAETDPGLVIALRAAYRGRHDVQDALWWRAHPLSRSPGGHPDPLVGLGAEQAAVYSRSRIDGPLSEVADPDTGEPVSATLGEHRLRELTRLLAQDAAALDLVLVSFRGWPGFGPEEDDPEPDPAPASPGGARPDRRPARGILLVAAGGVAGLLIGVAVTLALRAL
;
A
#
# COMPACT_ATOMS: atom_id res chain seq x y z
N MET A 1 2.32 -13.71 -5.87
CA MET A 1 1.36 -13.03 -4.99
C MET A 1 1.96 -11.72 -4.49
N THR A 2 1.24 -10.60 -4.62
CA THR A 2 1.74 -9.27 -4.19
C THR A 2 1.40 -9.03 -2.72
N LEU A 3 2.13 -8.14 -2.04
CA LEU A 3 1.83 -7.77 -0.64
C LEU A 3 0.44 -7.14 -0.48
N LYS A 4 -0.05 -6.42 -1.50
CA LYS A 4 -1.42 -5.91 -1.53
C LYS A 4 -2.46 -7.04 -1.49
N THR A 5 -2.23 -8.11 -2.25
CA THR A 5 -3.11 -9.30 -2.25
C THR A 5 -3.08 -10.01 -0.89
N VAL A 6 -1.90 -10.12 -0.27
CA VAL A 6 -1.77 -10.72 1.07
C VAL A 6 -2.52 -9.89 2.11
N ALA A 7 -2.38 -8.56 2.06
CA ALA A 7 -3.08 -7.66 2.96
C ALA A 7 -4.60 -7.81 2.87
N GLY A 8 -5.15 -7.86 1.65
CA GLY A 8 -6.60 -8.08 1.45
C GLY A 8 -7.07 -9.42 2.02
N ARG A 9 -6.34 -10.52 1.79
CA ARG A 9 -6.72 -11.82 2.36
C ARG A 9 -6.64 -11.84 3.89
N LEU A 10 -5.60 -11.25 4.47
CA LEU A 10 -5.44 -11.17 5.93
C LEU A 10 -6.52 -10.29 6.56
N GLU A 11 -6.92 -9.20 5.89
CA GLU A 11 -8.01 -8.34 6.33
C GLU A 11 -9.34 -9.12 6.37
N THR A 12 -9.72 -9.81 5.29
CA THR A 12 -10.94 -10.62 5.26
C THR A 12 -10.90 -11.78 6.27
N ALA A 13 -9.74 -12.44 6.44
CA ALA A 13 -9.58 -13.51 7.43
C ALA A 13 -9.68 -13.00 8.87
N ALA A 14 -9.14 -11.80 9.16
CA ALA A 14 -9.19 -11.18 10.47
C ALA A 14 -10.61 -10.86 10.95
N GLU A 15 -11.58 -10.71 10.05
CA GLU A 15 -13.00 -10.53 10.40
C GLU A 15 -13.61 -11.77 11.07
N THR A 16 -13.10 -12.97 10.77
CA THR A 16 -13.68 -14.24 11.21
C THR A 16 -12.78 -15.04 12.15
N ASP A 17 -11.46 -14.77 12.17
CA ASP A 17 -10.49 -15.44 13.02
C ASP A 17 -9.91 -14.49 14.10
N PRO A 18 -10.44 -14.52 15.34
CA PRO A 18 -9.91 -13.70 16.43
C PRO A 18 -8.49 -14.12 16.85
N GLY A 19 -8.08 -15.37 16.61
CA GLY A 19 -6.73 -15.85 16.88
C GLY A 19 -5.71 -15.19 15.95
N LEU A 20 -6.06 -15.05 14.66
CA LEU A 20 -5.27 -14.29 13.69
C LEU A 20 -5.12 -12.83 14.11
N VAL A 21 -6.19 -12.17 14.56
CA VAL A 21 -6.11 -10.77 15.03
C VAL A 21 -5.13 -10.63 16.20
N ILE A 22 -5.15 -11.56 17.16
CA ILE A 22 -4.21 -11.56 18.28
C ILE A 22 -2.77 -11.73 17.79
N ALA A 23 -2.53 -12.67 16.87
CA ALA A 23 -1.21 -12.93 16.31
C ALA A 23 -0.67 -11.72 15.51
N LEU A 24 -1.52 -11.10 14.69
CA LEU A 24 -1.19 -9.89 13.93
C LEU A 24 -0.85 -8.72 14.86
N ARG A 25 -1.64 -8.49 15.91
CA ARG A 25 -1.36 -7.45 16.92
C ARG A 25 -0.06 -7.72 17.67
N ALA A 26 0.22 -8.98 17.99
CA ALA A 26 1.46 -9.35 18.67
C ALA A 26 2.70 -9.14 17.79
N ALA A 27 2.59 -9.34 16.48
CA ALA A 27 3.68 -9.17 15.52
C ALA A 27 3.86 -7.73 15.03
N TYR A 28 2.78 -6.96 14.90
CA TYR A 28 2.83 -5.60 14.38
C TYR A 28 3.48 -4.64 15.36
N ARG A 29 4.35 -3.77 14.82
CA ARG A 29 5.13 -2.78 15.57
C ARG A 29 4.95 -1.35 15.04
N GLY A 30 3.99 -1.14 14.15
CA GLY A 30 3.64 0.20 13.67
C GLY A 30 2.83 0.99 14.69
N ARG A 31 2.56 2.25 14.38
CA ARG A 31 1.93 3.20 15.32
C ARG A 31 0.41 3.10 15.40
N HIS A 32 -0.22 2.43 14.44
CA HIS A 32 -1.67 2.32 14.30
C HIS A 32 -2.19 0.95 14.75
N ASP A 33 -3.50 0.74 14.81
CA ASP A 33 -4.02 -0.64 14.96
C ASP A 33 -3.73 -1.42 13.67
N VAL A 34 -3.39 -2.71 13.81
CA VAL A 34 -3.01 -3.54 12.66
C VAL A 34 -4.15 -3.72 11.66
N GLN A 35 -5.41 -3.73 12.11
CA GLN A 35 -6.57 -3.83 11.22
C GLN A 35 -6.77 -2.55 10.42
N ASP A 36 -6.58 -1.38 11.04
CA ASP A 36 -6.60 -0.11 10.31
C ASP A 36 -5.47 -0.06 9.26
N ALA A 37 -4.28 -0.52 9.62
CA ALA A 37 -3.14 -0.58 8.69
C ALA A 37 -3.37 -1.54 7.51
N LEU A 38 -3.93 -2.73 7.78
CA LEU A 38 -4.32 -3.69 6.74
C LEU A 38 -5.40 -3.12 5.83
N TRP A 39 -6.41 -2.47 6.42
CA TRP A 39 -7.48 -1.80 5.70
C TRP A 39 -6.91 -0.74 4.76
N TRP A 40 -6.07 0.19 5.23
CA TRP A 40 -5.51 1.25 4.37
C TRP A 40 -4.62 0.69 3.26
N ARG A 41 -3.91 -0.42 3.49
CA ARG A 41 -3.14 -1.10 2.43
C ARG A 41 -4.05 -1.64 1.33
N ALA A 42 -5.23 -2.14 1.67
CA ALA A 42 -6.23 -2.62 0.72
C ALA A 42 -7.03 -1.47 0.08
N HIS A 43 -7.33 -0.44 0.86
CA HIS A 43 -8.21 0.69 0.55
C HIS A 43 -7.54 2.05 0.83
N PRO A 44 -6.53 2.47 0.02
CA PRO A 44 -5.81 3.70 0.26
C PRO A 44 -6.72 4.94 0.25
N LEU A 45 -6.39 5.93 1.08
CA LEU A 45 -7.09 7.21 1.23
C LEU A 45 -8.53 7.10 1.76
N SER A 46 -8.97 5.92 2.16
CA SER A 46 -10.28 5.70 2.79
C SER A 46 -10.19 5.79 4.31
N ARG A 47 -11.33 6.03 4.97
CA ARG A 47 -11.41 5.84 6.43
C ARG A 47 -11.51 4.35 6.73
N SER A 48 -10.86 3.92 7.80
CA SER A 48 -11.02 2.56 8.30
C SER A 48 -12.42 2.33 8.87
N PRO A 49 -12.83 1.06 9.08
CA PRO A 49 -14.10 0.74 9.74
C PRO A 49 -14.21 1.33 11.15
N GLY A 50 -13.09 1.53 11.84
CA GLY A 50 -13.02 2.24 13.13
C GLY A 50 -13.19 3.76 13.01
N GLY A 51 -13.33 4.30 11.80
CA GLY A 51 -13.51 5.72 11.51
C GLY A 51 -12.20 6.51 11.40
N HIS A 52 -11.04 5.86 11.50
CA HIS A 52 -9.73 6.53 11.45
C HIS A 52 -9.36 6.88 10.00
N PRO A 53 -8.92 8.13 9.73
CA PRO A 53 -8.45 8.51 8.40
C PRO A 53 -7.10 7.84 8.09
N ASP A 54 -6.89 7.48 6.82
CA ASP A 54 -5.58 7.04 6.34
C ASP A 54 -4.52 8.13 6.62
N PRO A 55 -3.38 7.79 7.26
CA PRO A 55 -2.26 8.70 7.48
C PRO A 55 -1.78 9.42 6.21
N LEU A 56 -1.97 8.83 5.02
CA LEU A 56 -1.64 9.44 3.73
C LEU A 56 -2.49 10.68 3.40
N VAL A 57 -3.68 10.85 4.01
CA VAL A 57 -4.56 11.99 3.74
C VAL A 57 -3.87 13.32 4.08
N GLY A 58 -3.03 13.35 5.13
CA GLY A 58 -2.31 14.56 5.53
C GLY A 58 -1.18 14.96 4.58
N LEU A 59 -0.62 14.00 3.84
CA LEU A 59 0.59 14.21 3.03
C LEU A 59 0.35 15.23 1.90
N GLY A 60 -0.79 15.15 1.22
CA GLY A 60 -1.10 16.06 0.11
C GLY A 60 -1.24 17.52 0.57
N ALA A 61 -1.79 17.75 1.76
CA ALA A 61 -1.93 19.10 2.32
C ALA A 61 -0.56 19.69 2.69
N GLU A 62 0.32 18.90 3.32
CA GLU A 62 1.68 19.32 3.66
C GLU A 62 2.54 19.57 2.41
N GLN A 63 2.44 18.70 1.41
CA GLN A 63 3.11 18.91 0.11
C GLN A 63 2.62 20.19 -0.56
N ALA A 64 1.32 20.46 -0.56
CA ALA A 64 0.78 21.70 -1.11
C ALA A 64 1.29 22.93 -0.34
N ALA A 65 1.38 22.86 0.99
CA ALA A 65 1.94 23.95 1.79
C ALA A 65 3.40 24.25 1.44
N VAL A 66 4.23 23.22 1.28
CA VAL A 66 5.67 23.35 0.99
C VAL A 66 5.98 23.74 -0.46
N TYR A 67 5.20 23.24 -1.43
CA TYR A 67 5.49 23.38 -2.85
C TYR A 67 4.55 24.33 -3.60
N SER A 68 3.60 24.98 -2.94
CA SER A 68 2.77 25.99 -3.59
C SER A 68 3.59 27.22 -4.03
N ARG A 69 3.20 27.81 -5.17
CA ARG A 69 3.81 29.06 -5.66
C ARG A 69 3.55 30.25 -4.72
N SER A 70 2.51 30.15 -3.91
CA SER A 70 2.10 31.15 -2.92
C SER A 70 2.65 30.86 -1.53
N ARG A 71 3.58 29.91 -1.39
CA ARG A 71 4.18 29.61 -0.10
C ARG A 71 4.87 30.86 0.46
N ILE A 72 4.73 31.06 1.76
CA ILE A 72 5.48 32.07 2.48
C ILE A 72 6.66 31.34 3.13
N ASP A 73 7.86 31.63 2.66
CA ASP A 73 9.07 31.05 3.23
C ASP A 73 9.27 31.60 4.65
N GLY A 74 9.20 30.69 5.63
CA GLY A 74 9.52 30.98 7.02
C GLY A 74 11.02 31.00 7.28
N PRO A 75 11.46 31.34 8.50
CA PRO A 75 12.86 31.24 8.88
C PRO A 75 13.38 29.80 8.72
N LEU A 76 14.63 29.69 8.30
CA LEU A 76 15.34 28.40 8.29
C LEU A 76 15.68 27.99 9.72
N SER A 77 15.51 26.70 9.98
CA SER A 77 15.90 26.05 11.24
C SER A 77 16.76 24.84 10.90
N GLU A 78 17.82 24.66 11.69
CA GLU A 78 18.72 23.53 11.59
C GLU A 78 18.25 22.45 12.59
N VAL A 79 17.94 21.27 12.06
CA VAL A 79 17.50 20.11 12.85
C VAL A 79 18.32 18.91 12.38
N ALA A 80 18.81 18.10 13.32
CA ALA A 80 19.52 16.87 12.98
C ALA A 80 18.55 15.87 12.34
N ASP A 81 18.95 15.32 11.20
CA ASP A 81 18.22 14.24 10.53
C ASP A 81 18.29 12.97 11.42
N PRO A 82 17.15 12.34 11.75
CA PRO A 82 17.12 11.20 12.67
C PRO A 82 17.74 9.93 12.08
N ASP A 83 17.82 9.81 10.76
CA ASP A 83 18.34 8.63 10.06
C ASP A 83 19.85 8.72 9.83
N THR A 84 20.38 9.94 9.63
CA THR A 84 21.82 10.16 9.34
C THR A 84 22.60 10.87 10.47
N GLY A 85 21.91 11.59 11.36
CA GLY A 85 22.51 12.44 12.39
C GLY A 85 23.05 13.77 11.89
N GLU A 86 23.07 14.00 10.57
CA GLU A 86 23.61 15.22 9.97
C GLU A 86 22.62 16.39 10.12
N PRO A 87 23.10 17.62 10.32
CA PRO A 87 22.23 18.78 10.40
C PRO A 87 21.62 19.11 9.03
N VAL A 88 20.30 19.31 9.02
CA VAL A 88 19.56 19.75 7.83
C VAL A 88 18.95 21.11 8.10
N SER A 89 19.31 22.10 7.29
CA SER A 89 18.71 23.43 7.31
C SER A 89 17.50 23.47 6.40
N ALA A 90 16.33 23.78 6.97
CA ALA A 90 15.07 23.85 6.23
C ALA A 90 14.03 24.72 6.95
N THR A 91 12.97 25.09 6.24
CA THR A 91 11.81 25.74 6.87
C THR A 91 11.04 24.76 7.76
N LEU A 92 10.22 25.27 8.68
CA LEU A 92 9.38 24.44 9.55
C LEU A 92 8.45 23.50 8.77
N GLY A 93 7.89 23.97 7.65
CA GLY A 93 7.02 23.15 6.80
C GLY A 93 7.75 21.99 6.14
N GLU A 94 8.97 22.23 5.66
CA GLU A 94 9.81 21.18 5.07
C GLU A 94 10.22 20.13 6.10
N HIS A 95 10.56 20.54 7.33
CA HIS A 95 10.83 19.61 8.43
C HIS A 95 9.62 18.74 8.77
N ARG A 96 8.41 19.33 8.85
CA ARG A 96 7.16 18.57 9.07
C ARG A 96 6.88 17.57 7.94
N LEU A 97 7.06 17.99 6.68
CA LEU A 97 6.84 17.11 5.54
C LEU A 97 7.83 15.93 5.53
N ARG A 98 9.11 16.18 5.84
CA ARG A 98 10.13 15.11 5.96
C ARG A 98 9.76 14.13 7.06
N GLU A 99 9.42 14.65 8.24
CA GLU A 99 9.04 13.81 9.38
C GLU A 99 7.79 12.97 9.07
N LEU A 100 6.75 13.56 8.49
CA LEU A 100 5.56 12.82 8.06
C LEU A 100 5.91 11.73 7.04
N THR A 101 6.74 12.04 6.04
CA THR A 101 7.16 11.07 5.01
C THR A 101 7.94 9.91 5.63
N ARG A 102 8.85 10.20 6.56
CA ARG A 102 9.63 9.20 7.30
C ARG A 102 8.73 8.28 8.11
N LEU A 103 7.79 8.86 8.86
CA LEU A 103 6.84 8.12 9.67
C LEU A 103 5.94 7.20 8.83
N LEU A 104 5.44 7.68 7.68
CA LEU A 104 4.67 6.87 6.73
C LEU A 104 5.49 5.70 6.17
N ALA A 105 6.77 5.93 5.84
CA ALA A 105 7.67 4.89 5.37
C ALA A 105 7.93 3.83 6.46
N GLN A 106 8.08 4.24 7.72
CA GLN A 106 8.25 3.34 8.85
C GLN A 106 7.00 2.48 9.09
N ASP A 107 5.80 3.08 9.07
CA ASP A 107 4.56 2.33 9.24
C ASP A 107 4.34 1.33 8.08
N ALA A 108 4.67 1.73 6.85
CA ALA A 108 4.61 0.85 5.67
C ALA A 108 5.59 -0.33 5.80
N ALA A 109 6.83 -0.08 6.21
CA ALA A 109 7.84 -1.11 6.43
C ALA A 109 7.46 -2.07 7.56
N ALA A 110 6.92 -1.56 8.67
CA ALA A 110 6.43 -2.37 9.77
C ALA A 110 5.29 -3.31 9.33
N LEU A 111 4.39 -2.83 8.47
CA LEU A 111 3.33 -3.65 7.91
C LEU A 111 3.88 -4.69 6.91
N ASP A 112 4.82 -4.29 6.04
CA ASP A 112 5.42 -5.22 5.06
C ASP A 112 6.10 -6.41 5.74
N LEU A 113 6.77 -6.21 6.88
CA LEU A 113 7.34 -7.30 7.67
C LEU A 113 6.26 -8.30 8.13
N VAL A 114 5.13 -7.81 8.64
CA VAL A 114 3.99 -8.65 9.04
C VAL A 114 3.43 -9.40 7.83
N LEU A 115 3.20 -8.71 6.71
CA LEU A 115 2.65 -9.33 5.50
C LEU A 115 3.56 -10.44 4.96
N VAL A 116 4.88 -10.26 5.04
CA VAL A 116 5.85 -11.30 4.65
C VAL A 116 5.76 -12.49 5.60
N SER A 117 5.74 -12.27 6.92
CA SER A 117 5.68 -13.33 7.93
C SER A 117 4.38 -14.15 7.88
N PHE A 118 3.25 -13.51 7.57
CA PHE A 118 1.93 -14.14 7.56
C PHE A 118 1.50 -14.63 6.18
N ARG A 119 2.38 -14.54 5.17
CA ARG A 119 2.06 -14.97 3.80
C ARG A 119 1.64 -16.44 3.69
N GLY A 120 2.11 -17.29 4.59
CA GLY A 120 1.77 -18.72 4.66
C GLY A 120 0.81 -19.09 5.79
N TRP A 121 0.03 -18.14 6.33
CA TRP A 121 -0.88 -18.43 7.43
C TRP A 121 -1.88 -19.54 7.05
N PRO A 122 -1.98 -20.64 7.82
CA PRO A 122 -2.77 -21.81 7.45
C PRO A 122 -4.29 -21.58 7.57
N GLY A 123 -4.72 -20.44 8.13
CA GLY A 123 -6.13 -20.06 8.22
C GLY A 123 -6.75 -19.61 6.91
N PHE A 124 -5.96 -19.45 5.84
CA PHE A 124 -6.53 -19.45 4.49
C PHE A 124 -6.99 -20.88 4.23
N GLY A 125 -8.31 -21.11 4.19
CA GLY A 125 -8.85 -22.34 3.62
C GLY A 125 -8.16 -22.62 2.27
N PRO A 126 -8.09 -23.89 1.83
CA PRO A 126 -7.52 -24.18 0.51
C PRO A 126 -8.10 -23.17 -0.46
N GLU A 127 -7.23 -22.48 -1.22
CA GLU A 127 -7.70 -21.76 -2.40
C GLU A 127 -8.65 -22.74 -3.08
N GLU A 128 -9.95 -22.42 -3.08
CA GLU A 128 -10.87 -23.09 -3.97
C GLU A 128 -10.29 -22.74 -5.35
N ASP A 129 -9.41 -23.61 -5.84
CA ASP A 129 -9.21 -23.86 -7.24
C ASP A 129 -10.64 -23.97 -7.75
N ASP A 130 -11.16 -22.87 -8.30
CA ASP A 130 -12.38 -22.86 -9.08
C ASP A 130 -12.25 -24.10 -9.97
N PRO A 131 -13.06 -25.16 -9.76
CA PRO A 131 -13.02 -26.28 -10.67
C PRO A 131 -13.35 -25.69 -12.03
N GLU A 132 -12.35 -25.72 -12.92
CA GLU A 132 -12.50 -25.36 -14.32
C GLU A 132 -13.83 -25.95 -14.78
N PRO A 133 -14.80 -25.13 -15.24
CA PRO A 133 -16.13 -25.62 -15.53
C PRO A 133 -15.98 -26.73 -16.56
N ASP A 134 -16.27 -27.95 -16.11
CA ASP A 134 -16.21 -29.17 -16.89
C ASP A 134 -16.88 -28.87 -18.25
N PRO A 135 -16.17 -29.03 -19.39
CA PRO A 135 -16.74 -28.68 -20.68
C PRO A 135 -17.96 -29.56 -20.91
N ALA A 136 -19.14 -28.94 -20.76
CA ALA A 136 -20.42 -29.58 -20.93
C ALA A 136 -20.43 -30.36 -22.26
N PRO A 137 -20.91 -31.62 -22.28
CA PRO A 137 -20.94 -32.41 -23.49
C PRO A 137 -21.77 -31.70 -24.56
N ALA A 138 -21.13 -31.47 -25.70
CA ALA A 138 -21.69 -30.84 -26.88
C ALA A 138 -23.03 -31.49 -27.27
N SER A 139 -24.12 -30.73 -27.16
CA SER A 139 -25.35 -31.04 -27.89
C SER A 139 -25.19 -30.59 -29.35
N PRO A 140 -25.32 -31.48 -30.35
CA PRO A 140 -25.33 -31.09 -31.75
C PRO A 140 -26.77 -30.71 -32.12
N GLY A 141 -27.04 -29.44 -32.38
CA GLY A 141 -28.37 -28.98 -32.76
C GLY A 141 -28.34 -27.57 -33.31
N GLY A 142 -28.27 -27.45 -34.63
CA GLY A 142 -27.99 -26.24 -35.39
C GLY A 142 -28.93 -25.04 -35.16
N ALA A 143 -28.36 -23.85 -35.31
CA ALA A 143 -28.80 -22.83 -36.27
C ALA A 143 -27.87 -21.60 -36.14
N ARG A 144 -27.44 -21.07 -37.28
CA ARG A 144 -26.60 -19.87 -37.45
C ARG A 144 -27.49 -18.77 -38.07
N PRO A 145 -27.02 -17.51 -38.19
CA PRO A 145 -27.16 -16.44 -37.20
C PRO A 145 -28.01 -15.27 -37.74
N ASP A 146 -28.52 -14.38 -36.86
CA ASP A 146 -28.81 -13.01 -37.31
C ASP A 146 -28.52 -11.94 -36.23
N ARG A 147 -28.32 -10.73 -36.73
CA ARG A 147 -27.32 -9.72 -36.33
C ARG A 147 -27.63 -8.90 -35.07
N ARG A 148 -26.54 -8.45 -34.43
CA ARG A 148 -26.46 -7.36 -33.43
C ARG A 148 -26.83 -5.99 -34.04
N PRO A 149 -27.03 -4.92 -33.23
CA PRO A 149 -25.88 -4.19 -32.71
C PRO A 149 -25.92 -3.93 -31.19
N ALA A 150 -24.79 -4.22 -30.56
CA ALA A 150 -24.46 -3.87 -29.19
C ALA A 150 -24.12 -2.38 -29.09
N ARG A 151 -24.70 -1.68 -28.11
CA ARG A 151 -24.16 -0.40 -27.62
C ARG A 151 -23.02 -0.72 -26.67
N GLY A 152 -21.80 -0.44 -27.14
CA GLY A 152 -20.58 -0.57 -26.36
C GLY A 152 -20.46 0.51 -25.30
N ILE A 153 -20.03 0.10 -24.11
CA ILE A 153 -19.38 1.00 -23.15
C ILE A 153 -17.92 0.58 -23.11
N LEU A 154 -17.09 1.52 -23.54
CA LEU A 154 -15.63 1.45 -23.63
C LEU A 154 -15.04 1.24 -22.23
N LEU A 155 -14.22 0.20 -22.09
CA LEU A 155 -13.18 0.12 -21.07
C LEU A 155 -12.07 1.10 -21.46
N VAL A 156 -11.87 2.16 -20.66
CA VAL A 156 -10.67 2.98 -20.74
C VAL A 156 -9.61 2.31 -19.88
N ALA A 157 -8.67 1.67 -20.57
CA ALA A 157 -7.39 1.27 -20.03
C ALA A 157 -6.43 2.46 -20.02
N ALA A 158 -5.78 2.68 -18.87
CA ALA A 158 -4.53 3.42 -18.70
C ALA A 158 -3.84 2.73 -17.52
N GLY A 159 -2.68 2.06 -17.59
CA GLY A 159 -1.51 2.25 -18.46
C GLY A 159 -0.88 3.60 -18.15
N GLY A 160 0.20 3.79 -17.40
CA GLY A 160 1.14 2.93 -16.70
C GLY A 160 2.36 3.83 -16.43
N VAL A 161 3.00 3.76 -15.26
CA VAL A 161 4.39 4.21 -15.10
C VAL A 161 5.10 3.24 -14.14
N ALA A 162 5.89 2.37 -14.75
CA ALA A 162 7.01 1.71 -14.13
C ALA A 162 8.19 2.68 -14.06
N GLY A 163 8.99 2.57 -12.99
CA GLY A 163 10.39 2.99 -13.00
C GLY A 163 10.75 4.13 -12.05
N LEU A 164 11.21 3.78 -10.84
CA LEU A 164 12.54 4.21 -10.36
C LEU A 164 12.98 3.36 -9.16
N LEU A 165 13.47 2.16 -9.44
CA LEU A 165 14.39 1.42 -8.56
C LEU A 165 15.70 1.31 -9.31
N ILE A 166 16.64 2.23 -9.07
CA ILE A 166 18.10 2.09 -9.25
C ILE A 166 18.69 3.35 -8.58
N GLY A 167 19.42 3.19 -7.48
CA GLY A 167 20.13 4.34 -6.89
C GLY A 167 20.64 4.27 -5.45
N VAL A 168 20.84 3.11 -4.81
CA VAL A 168 21.54 3.08 -3.48
C VAL A 168 22.60 1.95 -3.37
N ALA A 169 22.80 1.09 -4.38
CA ALA A 169 23.68 -0.06 -4.25
C ALA A 169 25.17 0.16 -4.65
N VAL A 170 25.66 1.39 -4.86
CA VAL A 170 27.05 1.62 -5.36
C VAL A 170 27.97 2.39 -4.40
N THR A 171 27.49 2.90 -3.26
CA THR A 171 28.37 3.64 -2.33
C THR A 171 29.12 2.80 -1.29
N LEU A 172 28.92 1.47 -1.26
CA LEU A 172 29.63 0.59 -0.31
C LEU A 172 30.93 -0.04 -0.83
N ALA A 173 31.32 0.21 -2.09
CA ALA A 173 32.54 -0.36 -2.67
C ALA A 173 33.74 0.61 -2.77
N LEU A 174 33.61 1.87 -2.32
CA LEU A 174 34.71 2.86 -2.43
C LEU A 174 35.32 3.29 -1.09
N ARG A 175 35.16 2.49 -0.03
CA ARG A 175 35.77 2.74 1.29
C ARG A 175 36.74 1.65 1.76
N ALA A 176 37.25 0.83 0.83
CA ALA A 176 38.16 -0.27 1.12
C ALA A 176 39.38 -0.33 0.17
N LEU A 177 39.86 0.82 -0.32
CA LEU A 177 41.15 0.97 -1.01
C LEU A 177 41.81 2.29 -0.59
#